data_AF-A0A084TJT5-F1
#
_entry.id   AF-A0A084TJT5-F1
#
_cell.length_a   1.000
_cell.length_b   1.000
_cell.length_c   1.000
_cell.angle_alpha   90.00
_cell.angle_beta   90.00
_cell.angle_gamma   90.00
#
_symmetry.space_group_name_H-M   'P 1'
#
loop_
_entity.id
_entity.type
_entity.pdbx_description
1 polymer ?
#
loop_
_entity_poly.entity_id
_entity_poly.type
_entity_poly.pdbx_seq_one_letter_code
_entity_poly.pdbx_strand_id
1 'polypeptide(L)' 'MFNCKNNKKLEPVIETVEVEDAVKMPTNTIDILTRSMEFIMADTITSGWDTFKYDNRANEPHFF' A
#
# COMPACT_ATOMS: atom_id res chain seq x y z
N MET A 1 -4.01 -32.39 -36.36
CA MET A 1 -4.54 -31.36 -35.45
C MET A 1 -3.36 -30.74 -34.72
N PHE A 2 -3.04 -29.48 -35.02
CA PHE A 2 -1.78 -28.85 -34.65
C PHE A 2 -1.72 -28.46 -33.16
N ASN A 3 -0.56 -28.76 -32.57
CA ASN A 3 -0.10 -28.44 -31.23
C ASN A 3 0.28 -26.95 -31.13
N CYS A 4 -0.34 -26.17 -30.24
CA CYS A 4 0.07 -24.78 -29.96
C CYS A 4 0.69 -24.68 -28.56
N LYS A 5 2.03 -24.63 -28.50
CA LYS A 5 2.76 -24.00 -27.40
C LYS A 5 2.72 -22.49 -27.62
N ASN A 6 2.24 -21.72 -26.65
CA ASN A 6 2.57 -20.29 -26.59
C ASN A 6 2.63 -19.79 -25.15
N ASN A 7 3.84 -19.45 -24.71
CA ASN A 7 4.13 -18.80 -23.44
C ASN A 7 3.59 -17.37 -23.49
N LYS A 8 2.58 -17.05 -22.68
CA LYS A 8 2.19 -15.67 -22.43
C LYS A 8 2.73 -15.28 -21.05
N LYS A 9 3.77 -14.44 -21.10
CA LYS A 9 4.33 -13.68 -19.98
C LYS A 9 3.16 -13.02 -19.23
N LEU A 10 3.01 -13.31 -17.94
CA LEU A 10 2.10 -12.57 -17.07
C LEU A 10 2.72 -11.20 -16.84
N GLU A 11 2.14 -10.18 -17.47
CA GLU A 11 2.40 -8.78 -17.16
C GLU A 11 1.79 -8.46 -15.78
N PRO A 12 2.42 -7.57 -14.98
CA PRO A 12 1.96 -7.25 -13.64
C PRO A 12 0.58 -6.58 -13.72
N VAL A 13 -0.38 -7.15 -13.01
CA VAL A 13 -1.69 -6.54 -12.77
C VAL A 13 -1.46 -5.27 -11.95
N ILE A 14 -1.47 -4.13 -12.64
CA ILE A 14 -1.67 -2.82 -12.03
C ILE A 14 -3.16 -2.74 -11.74
N GLU A 15 -3.55 -3.15 -10.54
CA GLU A 15 -4.90 -2.89 -10.01
C GLU A 15 -4.97 -1.41 -9.63
N THR A 16 -5.40 -0.59 -10.59
CA THR A 16 -6.01 0.72 -10.29
C THR A 16 -7.32 0.45 -9.57
N VAL A 17 -7.27 0.31 -8.24
CA VAL A 17 -8.47 0.27 -7.41
C VAL A 17 -8.87 1.72 -7.11
N GLU A 18 -9.72 2.26 -7.97
CA GLU A 18 -10.56 3.40 -7.64
C GLU A 18 -11.57 2.92 -6.57
N VAL A 19 -11.26 3.12 -5.29
CA VAL A 19 -12.24 2.97 -4.19
C VAL A 19 -12.80 4.35 -3.86
N GLU A 20 -13.72 4.81 -4.69
CA GLU A 20 -14.74 5.77 -4.27
C GLU A 20 -15.81 5.01 -3.48
N ASP A 21 -15.49 4.66 -2.23
CA ASP A 21 -16.52 4.34 -1.24
C ASP A 21 -15.96 4.73 0.12
N ALA A 22 -16.74 5.46 0.89
CA ALA A 22 -16.36 5.96 2.21
C ALA A 22 -16.25 4.79 3.19
N VAL A 23 -15.18 4.02 3.09
CA VAL A 23 -14.79 3.00 4.07
C VAL A 23 -14.60 3.75 5.38
N LYS A 24 -15.52 3.52 6.34
CA LYS A 24 -15.35 4.00 7.71
C LYS A 24 -13.99 3.52 8.18
N MET A 25 -13.05 4.47 8.33
CA MET A 25 -11.72 4.14 8.81
C MET A 25 -11.86 3.47 10.18
N PRO A 26 -11.17 2.36 10.42
CA PRO A 26 -11.17 1.71 11.72
C PRO A 26 -10.71 2.73 12.77
N THR A 27 -11.30 2.67 13.96
CA THR A 27 -10.97 3.57 15.07
C THR A 27 -9.49 3.51 15.46
N ASN A 28 -8.83 2.38 15.17
CA ASN A 28 -7.43 2.16 15.48
C ASN A 28 -6.55 2.30 14.23
N THR A 29 -6.49 3.51 13.69
CA THR A 29 -5.66 3.85 12.51
C THR A 29 -4.41 4.60 12.94
N ILE A 30 -3.25 4.16 12.49
CA ILE A 30 -1.94 4.77 12.73
C ILE A 30 -1.47 5.41 11.43
N ASP A 31 -1.29 6.73 11.45
CA ASP A 31 -0.72 7.46 10.33
C ASP A 31 0.81 7.34 10.32
N ILE A 32 1.36 6.90 9.19
CA ILE A 32 2.79 6.88 8.90
C ILE A 32 3.06 7.86 7.77
N LEU A 33 3.88 8.86 8.05
CA LEU A 33 4.29 9.87 7.08
C LEU A 33 5.77 9.74 6.75
N THR A 34 6.11 9.72 5.47
CA THR A 34 7.51 9.82 5.03
C THR A 34 7.81 11.19 4.43
N ARG A 35 8.94 11.80 4.82
CA ARG A 35 9.49 12.99 4.17
C ARG A 35 11.00 12.84 4.03
N SER A 36 11.55 12.96 2.81
CA SER A 36 12.99 12.97 2.60
C SER A 36 13.74 11.81 3.29
N MET A 37 13.23 10.58 3.16
CA MET A 37 13.69 9.36 3.84
C MET A 37 13.48 9.27 5.37
N GLU A 38 12.81 10.23 5.99
CA GLU A 38 12.45 10.21 7.40
C GLU A 38 11.03 9.70 7.61
N PHE A 39 10.87 8.71 8.49
CA PHE A 39 9.56 8.19 8.90
C PHE A 39 9.09 8.89 10.16
N ILE A 40 7.90 9.47 10.09
CA ILE A 40 7.23 10.18 11.18
C ILE A 40 5.98 9.39 11.55
N MET A 41 5.97 8.83 12.75
CA MET A 41 4.85 8.07 13.32
C MET A 41 4.88 8.15 14.85
N ALA A 42 3.88 7.59 15.53
CA ALA A 42 3.85 7.52 16.98
C ALA A 42 4.98 6.61 17.53
N ASP A 43 5.61 7.02 18.64
CA ASP A 43 6.70 6.27 19.28
C ASP A 43 6.23 4.94 19.88
N THR A 44 4.95 4.86 20.24
CA THR A 44 4.34 3.67 20.84
C THR A 44 2.99 3.42 20.21
N ILE A 45 2.72 2.16 19.88
CA ILE A 45 1.45 1.69 19.35
C ILE A 45 0.83 0.72 20.35
N THR A 46 -0.49 0.69 20.42
CA THR A 46 -1.20 -0.26 21.28
C THR A 46 -1.04 -1.67 20.74
N SER A 47 -1.06 -2.68 21.62
CA SER A 47 -1.11 -4.07 21.18
C SER A 47 -2.50 -4.40 20.62
N GLY A 48 -2.58 -5.02 19.45
CA GLY A 48 -3.84 -5.52 18.90
C GLY A 48 -3.86 -5.53 17.38
N TRP A 49 -5.04 -5.25 16.83
CA TRP A 49 -5.24 -5.02 15.41
C TRP A 49 -5.26 -3.52 15.14
N ASP A 50 -4.20 -3.02 14.51
CA ASP A 50 -4.06 -1.65 14.07
C ASP A 50 -4.09 -1.58 12.54
N THR A 51 -4.57 -0.46 12.01
CA THR A 51 -4.54 -0.19 10.57
C THR A 51 -3.53 0.89 10.28
N PHE A 52 -2.51 0.59 9.49
CA PHE A 52 -1.53 1.59 9.09
C PHE A 52 -1.99 2.32 7.83
N LYS A 53 -2.06 3.65 7.93
CA LYS A 53 -2.27 4.52 6.79
C LYS A 53 -0.95 5.19 6.43
N TYR A 54 -0.43 4.84 5.26
CA TYR A 54 0.85 5.34 4.79
C TYR A 54 0.69 6.53 3.83
N ASP A 55 1.43 7.60 4.07
CA ASP A 55 1.52 8.79 3.22
C ASP A 55 2.99 9.08 2.89
N ASN A 56 3.39 8.85 1.64
CA ASN A 56 4.72 9.23 1.16
C ASN A 56 4.69 10.64 0.58
N ARG A 57 5.34 11.59 1.28
CA ARG A 57 5.54 12.97 0.80
C ARG A 57 6.98 13.24 0.35
N ALA A 58 7.79 12.20 0.16
CA ALA A 58 9.07 12.33 -0.51
C ALA A 58 8.88 12.27 -2.04
N ASN A 59 9.90 12.71 -2.78
CA ASN A 59 9.88 12.66 -4.24
C ASN A 59 10.23 11.25 -4.74
N GLU A 60 10.96 10.49 -3.93
CA GLU A 60 11.31 9.10 -4.18
C GLU A 60 10.25 8.14 -3.59
N PRO A 61 10.01 6.98 -4.24
CA PRO A 61 9.19 5.94 -3.65
C PRO A 61 9.91 5.34 -2.44
N HIS A 62 9.25 5.39 -1.29
CA HIS A 62 9.68 4.71 -0.08
C HIS A 62 8.60 3.73 0.34
N PHE A 63 8.98 2.46 0.49
CA PHE A 63 8.14 1.42 1.04
C PHE A 63 9.08 0.40 1.69
N PHE A 64 8.80 0.04 2.94
CA PHE A 64 9.53 -1.00 3.67
C PHE A 64 8.88 -2.37 3.45
#